data_AF-A0A699WK41-F1
#
_entry.id   AF-A0A699WK41-F1
#
_cell.length_a   1.000
_cell.length_b   1.000
_cell.length_c   1.000
_cell.angle_alpha   90.00
_cell.angle_beta   90.00
_cell.angle_gamma   90.00
#
_symmetry.space_group_name_H-M   'P 1'
#
loop_
_entity.id
_entity.type
_entity.pdbx_description
1 polymer ?
#
loop_
_entity_poly.entity_id
_entity_poly.type
_entity_poly.pdbx_seq_one_letter_code
_entity_poly.pdbx_strand_id
1 'polypeptide(L)'
;MRQRSREELEQLVEARTRDLRTAQDGLVQSTKLAALGQMSAALAHEINQPLTAQRMQLASLQLLLDHGRVDDAYKALALLDQQLTRMAALTGHLKTFARKSPSGLRERVDLACVVDQAMLLLDARIREE
;
A
#
# COMPACT_ATOMS: atom_id res chain seq x y z
N MET A 1 -3.35 52.26 18.24
CA MET A 1 -4.00 51.36 19.22
C MET A 1 -4.88 50.32 18.53
N ARG A 2 -6.00 50.68 17.89
CA ARG A 2 -6.93 49.71 17.25
C ARG A 2 -6.30 48.88 16.11
N GLN A 3 -5.44 49.47 15.29
CA GLN A 3 -4.78 48.75 14.18
C GLN A 3 -3.81 47.67 14.67
N ARG A 4 -2.93 48.00 15.64
CA ARG A 4 -2.02 47.03 16.28
C ARG A 4 -2.77 45.88 16.93
N SER A 5 -3.83 46.17 17.68
CA SER A 5 -4.65 45.14 18.32
C SER A 5 -5.34 44.22 17.31
N ARG A 6 -5.68 44.71 16.11
CA ARG A 6 -6.24 43.90 15.02
C ARG A 6 -5.17 43.01 14.37
N GLU A 7 -3.99 43.55 14.10
CA GLU A 7 -2.85 42.80 13.55
C GLU A 7 -2.38 41.69 14.52
N GLU A 8 -2.31 41.99 15.82
CA GLU A 8 -1.99 41.01 16.86
C GLU A 8 -3.05 39.89 16.94
N LEU A 9 -4.32 40.24 16.80
CA LEU A 9 -5.41 39.25 16.78
C LEU A 9 -5.35 38.38 15.52
N GLU A 10 -5.09 38.97 14.35
CA GLU A 10 -4.93 38.23 13.10
C GLU A 10 -3.75 37.25 13.17
N GLN A 11 -2.59 37.68 13.68
CA GLN A 11 -1.43 36.81 13.91
C GLN A 11 -1.74 35.68 14.89
N LEU A 12 -2.46 35.96 15.97
CA LEU A 12 -2.84 34.95 16.96
C LEU A 12 -3.79 33.91 16.35
N VAL A 13 -4.79 34.34 15.57
CA VAL A 13 -5.70 33.44 14.86
C VAL A 13 -4.95 32.56 13.86
N GLU A 14 -4.00 33.14 13.12
CA GLU A 14 -3.19 32.40 12.15
C GLU A 14 -2.32 31.34 12.82
N ALA A 15 -1.65 31.70 13.93
CA ALA A 15 -0.85 30.77 14.73
C ALA A 15 -1.72 29.63 15.28
N ARG A 16 -2.86 29.95 15.90
CA ARG A 16 -3.80 28.96 16.44
C ARG A 16 -4.36 28.03 15.36
N THR A 17 -4.64 28.57 14.17
CA THR A 17 -5.12 27.78 13.03
C THR A 17 -4.04 26.81 12.54
N ARG A 18 -2.77 27.24 12.52
CA ARG A 18 -1.64 26.39 12.15
C ARG A 18 -1.40 25.28 13.19
N ASP A 19 -1.49 25.59 14.48
CA ASP A 19 -1.40 24.61 15.56
C ASP A 19 -2.51 23.56 15.45
N LEU A 20 -3.76 24.00 15.23
CA LEU A 20 -4.90 23.11 15.08
C LEU A 20 -4.74 22.15 13.90
N ARG A 21 -4.29 22.65 12.74
CA ARG A 21 -4.01 21.82 11.56
C ARG A 21 -2.94 20.78 11.85
N THR A 22 -1.86 21.19 12.52
CA THR A 22 -0.76 20.29 12.89
C THR A 22 -1.23 19.18 13.84
N ALA A 23 -2.07 19.52 14.81
CA ALA A 23 -2.67 18.55 15.73
C ALA A 23 -3.61 17.58 15.01
N GLN A 24 -4.45 18.06 14.09
CA GLN A 24 -5.32 17.21 13.27
C GLN A 24 -4.52 16.23 12.40
N ASP A 25 -3.48 16.70 11.71
CA ASP A 25 -2.61 15.85 10.91
C ASP A 25 -1.93 14.77 11.77
N GLY A 26 -1.56 15.12 13.01
CA GLY A 26 -1.04 14.18 14.01
C GLY A 26 -2.05 13.10 14.41
N LEU A 27 -3.30 13.50 14.67
CA LEU A 27 -4.39 12.57 14.99
C LEU A 27 -4.65 11.60 13.84
N VAL A 28 -4.78 12.09 12.60
CA VAL A 28 -4.97 11.25 11.41
C VAL A 28 -3.85 10.22 11.27
N GLN A 29 -2.59 10.63 11.48
CA GLN A 29 -1.46 9.72 11.43
C GLN A 29 -1.51 8.65 12.54
N SER A 30 -1.89 9.04 13.76
CA SER A 30 -2.05 8.11 14.87
C SER A 30 -3.14 7.07 14.58
N THR A 31 -4.28 7.50 14.02
CA THR A 31 -5.37 6.59 13.64
C THR A 31 -4.94 5.61 12.55
N LYS A 32 -4.19 6.07 11.53
CA LYS A 32 -3.63 5.18 10.48
C LYS A 32 -2.70 4.12 11.06
N LEU A 33 -1.80 4.51 11.96
CA LEU A 33 -0.87 3.58 12.60
C LEU A 33 -1.59 2.59 13.53
N ALA A 34 -2.61 3.04 14.27
CA ALA A 34 -3.42 2.17 15.10
C ALA A 34 -4.18 1.12 14.28
N ALA A 35 -4.79 1.52 13.16
CA ALA A 35 -5.46 0.61 12.23
C ALA A 35 -4.48 -0.43 11.64
N LEU A 36 -3.29 0.00 11.22
CA LEU A 36 -2.22 -0.91 10.79
C LEU A 36 -1.81 -1.89 11.89
N GLY A 37 -1.67 -1.41 13.13
CA GLY A 37 -1.37 -2.24 14.30
C GLY A 37 -2.43 -3.31 14.55
N GLN A 38 -3.71 -2.91 14.55
CA GLN A 38 -4.84 -3.83 14.72
C GLN A 38 -4.93 -4.87 13.60
N MET A 39 -4.58 -4.49 12.36
CA MET A 39 -4.60 -5.39 11.21
C MET A 39 -3.30 -6.19 11.04
N SER A 40 -2.25 -5.93 11.84
CA SER A 40 -0.91 -6.50 11.63
C SER A 40 -0.90 -8.03 11.63
N ALA A 41 -1.73 -8.66 12.47
CA ALA A 41 -1.85 -10.13 12.51
C ALA A 41 -2.50 -10.69 11.22
N ALA A 42 -3.55 -10.04 10.72
CA ALA A 42 -4.20 -10.42 9.47
C ALA A 42 -3.26 -10.21 8.27
N LEU A 43 -2.52 -9.10 8.25
CA LEU A 43 -1.53 -8.80 7.23
C LEU A 43 -0.36 -9.80 7.22
N ALA A 44 0.16 -10.16 8.39
CA ALA A 44 1.17 -11.20 8.51
C ALA A 44 0.65 -12.54 7.97
N HIS A 45 -0.61 -12.88 8.27
CA HIS A 45 -1.24 -14.09 7.77
C HIS A 45 -1.40 -14.06 6.24
N GLU A 46 -1.89 -12.96 5.69
CA GLU A 46 -2.12 -12.76 4.25
C GLU A 46 -0.81 -12.70 3.44
N ILE A 47 0.31 -12.29 4.05
CA ILE A 47 1.65 -12.38 3.43
C ILE A 47 2.21 -13.81 3.52
N ASN A 48 1.97 -14.51 4.63
CA ASN A 48 2.49 -15.86 4.83
C ASN A 48 1.79 -16.92 3.94
N GLN A 49 0.52 -16.70 3.58
CA GLN A 49 -0.21 -17.57 2.66
C GLN A 49 0.47 -17.71 1.27
N PRO A 50 0.72 -16.64 0.50
CA PRO A 50 1.39 -16.74 -0.80
C PRO A 50 2.85 -17.18 -0.67
N LEU A 51 3.56 -16.85 0.41
CA LEU A 51 4.91 -17.40 0.67
C LEU A 51 4.91 -18.93 0.78
N THR A 52 3.89 -19.49 1.45
CA THR A 52 3.73 -20.93 1.58
C THR A 52 3.42 -21.56 0.22
N ALA A 53 2.54 -20.94 -0.57
CA ALA A 53 2.25 -21.38 -1.93
C ALA A 53 3.48 -21.33 -2.85
N GLN A 54 4.33 -20.30 -2.73
CA GLN A 54 5.58 -20.19 -3.48
C GLN A 54 6.57 -21.30 -3.15
N ARG A 55 6.73 -21.65 -1.87
CA ARG A 55 7.57 -22.80 -1.47
C ARG A 55 7.11 -24.10 -2.14
N MET A 56 5.79 -24.33 -2.20
CA MET A 56 5.25 -25.50 -2.87
C MET A 56 5.46 -25.47 -4.39
N GLN A 57 5.28 -24.31 -5.02
CA GLN A 57 5.55 -24.15 -6.46
C GLN A 57 7.02 -24.37 -6.80
N LEU A 58 7.95 -23.87 -5.97
CA LEU A 58 9.38 -24.11 -6.16
C LEU A 58 9.74 -25.60 -6.08
N ALA A 59 9.16 -26.33 -5.12
CA ALA A 59 9.36 -27.77 -5.02
C ALA A 59 8.79 -28.51 -6.26
N SER A 60 7.62 -28.11 -6.74
CA SER A 60 7.06 -28.65 -7.99
C SER A 60 7.92 -28.32 -9.21
N LEU A 61 8.53 -27.14 -9.24
CA LEU A 61 9.38 -26.69 -10.34
C LEU A 61 10.69 -27.49 -10.38
N GLN A 62 11.29 -27.78 -9.22
CA GLN A 62 12.41 -28.71 -9.11
C GLN A 62 12.06 -30.08 -9.68
N LEU A 63 10.90 -30.64 -9.30
CA LEU A 63 10.46 -31.93 -9.81
C LEU A 63 10.24 -31.94 -11.33
N LEU A 64 9.67 -30.86 -11.91
CA LEU A 64 9.52 -30.73 -13.36
C LEU A 64 10.87 -30.70 -14.08
N LEU A 65 11.84 -29.96 -13.54
CA LEU A 65 13.19 -29.89 -14.09
C LEU A 65 13.93 -31.23 -14.01
N ASP A 66 13.81 -31.94 -12.88
CA ASP A 66 14.41 -33.27 -12.68
C ASP A 66 13.88 -34.29 -13.70
N HIS A 67 12.65 -34.12 -14.17
CA HIS A 67 12.01 -34.97 -15.19
C HIS A 67 12.19 -34.44 -16.62
N GLY A 68 13.01 -33.42 -16.83
CA GLY A 68 13.27 -32.83 -18.15
C GLY A 68 12.09 -32.06 -18.76
N ARG A 69 11.06 -31.74 -17.98
CA ARG A 69 9.85 -31.01 -18.42
C ARG A 69 10.07 -29.50 -18.39
N VAL A 70 11.04 -29.03 -19.19
CA VAL A 70 11.52 -27.65 -19.17
C VAL A 70 10.42 -26.64 -19.54
N ASP A 71 9.57 -26.92 -20.53
CA ASP A 71 8.48 -26.02 -20.94
C ASP A 71 7.44 -25.81 -19.82
N ASP A 72 7.12 -26.87 -19.08
CA ASP A 72 6.18 -26.78 -17.96
C ASP A 72 6.80 -26.06 -16.76
N ALA A 73 8.12 -26.23 -16.54
CA ALA A 73 8.85 -25.46 -15.55
C ALA A 73 8.85 -23.95 -15.86
N TYR A 74 9.01 -23.57 -17.13
CA TYR A 74 8.90 -22.15 -17.54
C TYR A 74 7.51 -21.57 -17.32
N LYS A 75 6.44 -22.32 -17.60
CA LYS A 75 5.07 -21.89 -17.30
C LYS A 75 4.85 -21.70 -15.81
N ALA A 76 5.35 -22.63 -14.98
CA ALA A 76 5.27 -22.53 -13.53
C ALA A 76 6.06 -21.32 -13.00
N LEU A 77 7.21 -20.99 -13.60
CA LEU A 77 8.01 -19.83 -13.23
C LEU A 77 7.27 -18.51 -13.50
N ALA A 78 6.58 -18.39 -14.64
CA ALA A 78 5.79 -17.21 -14.97
C ALA A 78 4.64 -16.98 -13.97
N LEU A 79 3.98 -18.05 -13.52
CA LEU A 79 2.95 -17.96 -12.49
C LEU A 79 3.51 -17.46 -11.15
N LEU A 80 4.71 -17.91 -10.78
CA LEU A 80 5.41 -17.52 -9.57
C LEU A 80 5.77 -16.03 -9.60
N ASP A 81 6.25 -15.52 -10.73
CA ASP A 81 6.56 -14.10 -10.93
C ASP A 81 5.31 -13.21 -10.82
N GLN A 82 4.18 -13.65 -11.38
CA GLN A 82 2.90 -12.94 -11.23
C GLN A 82 2.42 -12.90 -9.77
N GLN A 83 2.67 -13.96 -8.99
CA GLN A 83 2.34 -13.98 -7.56
C GLN A 83 3.27 -13.08 -6.74
N LEU A 84 4.57 -13.04 -7.05
CA LEU A 84 5.53 -12.12 -6.44
C LEU A 84 5.16 -10.66 -6.70
N THR A 85 4.76 -10.33 -7.94
CA THR A 85 4.30 -9.00 -8.32
C THR A 85 3.09 -8.57 -7.48
N ARG A 86 2.12 -9.47 -7.27
CA ARG A 86 0.95 -9.20 -6.41
C ARG A 86 1.34 -8.98 -4.95
N MET A 87 2.26 -9.78 -4.40
CA MET A 87 2.76 -9.58 -3.04
C MET A 87 3.50 -8.23 -2.88
N ALA A 88 4.27 -7.83 -3.90
CA ALA A 88 4.94 -6.53 -3.92
C ALA A 88 3.93 -5.37 -3.95
N ALA A 89 2.83 -5.50 -4.70
CA ALA A 89 1.76 -4.50 -4.71
C ALA A 89 1.07 -4.39 -3.33
N LEU A 90 0.74 -5.53 -2.69
CA LEU A 90 0.11 -5.55 -1.37
C LEU A 90 0.97 -4.85 -0.32
N THR A 91 2.25 -5.21 -0.23
CA THR A 91 3.21 -4.58 0.69
C THR A 91 3.46 -3.09 0.36
N GLY A 92 3.42 -2.74 -0.93
CA GLY A 92 3.46 -1.36 -1.42
C GLY A 92 2.28 -0.51 -0.91
N HIS A 93 1.06 -1.02 -0.98
CA HIS A 93 -0.13 -0.31 -0.48
C HIS A 93 -0.07 -0.03 1.02
N LEU A 94 0.40 -1.00 1.83
CA LEU A 94 0.63 -0.79 3.26
C LEU A 94 1.63 0.33 3.52
N LYS A 95 2.76 0.31 2.79
CA LYS A 95 3.81 1.33 2.92
C LYS A 95 3.26 2.72 2.56
N THR A 96 2.43 2.82 1.51
CA THR A 96 1.77 4.06 1.11
C THR A 96 0.78 4.53 2.18
N PHE A 97 -0.01 3.64 2.76
CA PHE A 97 -0.96 3.96 3.82
C PHE A 97 -0.28 4.44 5.11
N ALA A 98 0.86 3.82 5.46
CA ALA A 98 1.67 4.19 6.63
C ALA A 98 2.44 5.50 6.43
N ARG A 99 2.74 5.89 5.17
CA ARG A 99 3.59 7.05 4.88
C ARG A 99 2.90 8.34 5.31
N LYS A 100 3.64 9.15 6.07
CA LYS A 100 3.30 10.55 6.35
C LYS A 100 3.56 11.37 5.08
N SER A 101 2.71 11.23 4.06
CA SER A 101 2.78 12.09 2.89
C SER A 101 2.46 13.52 3.35
N PRO A 102 3.32 14.52 3.07
CA PRO A 102 2.97 15.91 3.27
C PRO A 102 1.63 16.18 2.58
N SER A 103 0.63 16.61 3.35
CA SER A 103 -0.64 17.14 2.86
C SER A 103 -0.34 18.26 1.86
N GLY A 104 -0.26 17.94 0.56
CA GLY A 104 0.05 18.95 -0.47
C GLY A 104 0.91 18.50 -1.66
N LEU A 105 1.48 17.30 -1.69
CA LEU A 105 2.10 16.79 -2.93
C LEU A 105 0.99 16.41 -3.92
N ARG A 106 0.48 17.40 -4.65
CA ARG A 106 -0.20 17.20 -5.94
C ARG A 106 0.86 16.68 -6.91
N GLU A 107 1.07 15.37 -6.95
CA GLU A 107 1.84 14.79 -8.03
C GLU A 107 0.95 14.69 -9.28
N ARG A 108 1.55 14.85 -10.46
CA ARG A 108 0.82 14.54 -11.70
C ARG A 108 0.71 13.02 -11.76
N VAL A 109 -0.51 12.54 -11.58
CA VAL A 109 -0.82 11.12 -11.70
C VAL A 109 -1.43 10.88 -13.08
N ASP A 110 -0.97 9.84 -13.76
CA ASP A 110 -1.65 9.34 -14.93
C ASP A 110 -2.90 8.56 -14.49
N LEU A 111 -4.06 9.13 -14.77
CA LEU A 111 -5.36 8.54 -14.45
C LEU A 111 -5.55 7.19 -15.15
N ALA A 112 -5.03 7.00 -16.35
CA ALA A 112 -5.13 5.72 -17.06
C ALA A 112 -4.40 4.63 -16.26
N CYS A 113 -3.18 4.91 -15.80
CA CYS A 113 -2.40 4.00 -14.96
C CYS A 113 -3.12 3.65 -13.65
N VAL A 114 -3.78 4.62 -12.99
CA VAL A 114 -4.53 4.36 -11.76
C VAL A 114 -5.75 3.48 -12.02
N VAL A 115 -6.47 3.72 -13.12
CA VAL A 115 -7.62 2.91 -13.52
C VAL A 115 -7.18 1.49 -13.86
N ASP A 116 -6.09 1.31 -14.61
CA ASP A 116 -5.55 -0.01 -14.95
C ASP A 116 -5.11 -0.78 -13.70
N GLN A 117 -4.46 -0.11 -12.74
CA GLN A 117 -4.09 -0.71 -11.46
C GLN A 117 -5.31 -1.11 -10.62
N ALA A 118 -6.34 -0.26 -10.58
CA ALA A 118 -7.59 -0.55 -9.88
C ALA A 118 -8.31 -1.74 -10.53
N MET A 119 -8.36 -1.78 -11.86
CA MET A 119 -8.91 -2.90 -12.62
C MET A 119 -8.14 -4.19 -12.35
N LEU A 120 -6.80 -4.14 -12.28
CA LEU A 120 -5.97 -5.32 -11.97
C LEU A 120 -6.25 -5.89 -10.57
N LEU A 121 -6.55 -5.03 -9.60
CA LEU A 121 -6.95 -5.43 -8.24
C LEU A 121 -8.35 -6.03 -8.21
N LEU A 122 -9.30 -5.44 -8.95
CA LEU A 122 -10.67 -5.94 -9.09
C LEU A 122 -10.72 -7.25 -9.87
N ASP A 123 -9.87 -7.44 -10.87
CA ASP A 123 -9.82 -8.64 -11.71
C ASP A 123 -9.44 -9.88 -10.90
N ALA A 124 -8.58 -9.72 -9.88
CA ALA A 124 -8.27 -10.79 -8.95
C ALA A 124 -9.48 -11.19 -8.09
N ARG A 125 -10.36 -10.24 -7.78
CA ARG A 125 -11.58 -10.44 -6.97
C ARG A 125 -12.74 -11.02 -7.79
N ILE A 126 -12.88 -10.59 -9.04
CA ILE A 126 -13.95 -11.01 -9.95
C ILE A 126 -13.75 -12.44 -10.44
N ARG A 127 -12.51 -12.94 -10.48
CA ARG A 127 -12.22 -14.34 -10.86
C ARG A 127 -12.39 -15.36 -9.73
N GLU A 128 -12.63 -14.90 -8.49
CA GLU A 128 -12.91 -15.75 -7.33
C GLU A 128 -14.42 -15.92 -7.05
N GLU A 129 -15.29 -15.24 -7.80
CA GLU A 129 -16.74 -15.54 -7.88
C GLU A 129 -17.08 -16.38 -9.12
#